data_AF-A0A7I7XYK8-F1
#
_entry.id   AF-A0A7I7XYK8-F1
#
_cell.length_a   1.000
_cell.length_b   1.000
_cell.length_c   1.000
_cell.angle_alpha   90.00
_cell.angle_beta   90.00
_cell.angle_gamma   90.00
#
_symmetry.space_group_name_H-M   'P 1'
#
loop_
_entity.id
_entity.type
_entity.pdbx_description
1 polymer ?
#
loop_
_entity_poly.entity_id
_entity_poly.type
_entity_poly.pdbx_seq_one_letter_code
_entity_poly.pdbx_strand_id
1 'polypeptide(L)'
;MFPGSTKAADFEVGDCLRVGGAIDRPEAAEVACGSAESNYKVVATVTGGAELCPPDVDSFYSQRGGLADQTTVCMDIDWVLGECMSVDPDHRTHSVRVDCADRTVPFRQRATQILTDVARVDQCASGLGYAYTQRQFTVCVENLR
;
A
#
# COMPACT_ATOMS: atom_id res chain seq x y z
N MET A 1 8.05 8.16 17.14
CA MET A 1 9.21 7.24 17.16
C MET A 1 8.80 6.04 16.33
N PHE A 2 9.49 5.73 15.23
CA PHE A 2 9.25 4.49 14.49
C PHE A 2 9.93 3.37 15.29
N PRO A 3 9.21 2.47 15.99
CA PRO A 3 9.85 1.33 16.62
C PRO A 3 10.45 0.46 15.51
N GLY A 4 11.78 0.35 15.50
CA GLY A 4 12.60 -0.61 14.76
C GLY A 4 12.19 -0.93 13.31
N SER A 5 12.93 -0.42 12.33
CA SER A 5 12.82 -0.93 10.96
C SER A 5 13.10 -2.43 10.94
N THR A 6 12.12 -3.21 10.51
CA THR A 6 12.28 -4.65 10.27
C THR A 6 12.96 -4.84 8.92
N LYS A 7 13.78 -5.89 8.76
CA LYS A 7 14.49 -6.07 7.49
C LYS A 7 13.50 -6.51 6.42
N ALA A 8 13.67 -6.01 5.20
CA ALA A 8 12.87 -6.44 4.05
C ALA A 8 12.80 -7.97 3.87
N ALA A 9 13.88 -8.69 4.21
CA ALA A 9 13.97 -10.14 4.10
C ALA A 9 13.16 -10.91 5.16
N ASP A 10 12.69 -10.23 6.21
CA ASP A 10 11.92 -10.84 7.28
C ASP A 10 10.40 -10.72 7.03
N PHE A 11 9.97 -9.97 6.00
CA PHE A 11 8.56 -9.81 5.66
C PHE A 11 8.04 -10.94 4.75
N GLU A 12 6.88 -11.48 5.10
CA GLU A 12 6.19 -12.54 4.37
C GLU A 12 4.96 -12.02 3.61
N VAL A 13 4.56 -12.77 2.57
CA VAL A 13 3.35 -12.44 1.81
C VAL A 13 2.13 -12.57 2.73
N GLY A 14 1.35 -11.48 2.80
CA GLY A 14 0.21 -11.38 3.70
C GLY A 14 0.44 -10.45 4.89
N ASP A 15 1.71 -10.15 5.21
CA ASP A 15 2.04 -9.24 6.31
C ASP A 15 1.57 -7.82 6.01
N CYS A 16 1.20 -7.11 7.06
CA CYS A 16 0.80 -5.72 6.98
C CYS A 16 1.87 -4.85 7.59
N LEU A 17 2.19 -3.77 6.89
CA LEU A 17 3.31 -2.92 7.20
C LEU A 17 2.82 -1.52 7.51
N ARG A 18 3.57 -0.87 8.40
CA ARG A 18 3.65 0.58 8.53
C ARG A 18 4.91 1.04 7.80
N VAL A 19 4.73 1.62 6.63
CA VAL A 19 5.80 2.24 5.85
C VAL A 19 5.75 3.75 6.03
N GLY A 20 6.87 4.37 6.36
CA GLY A 20 6.97 5.82 6.47
C GLY A 20 8.40 6.30 6.29
N GLY A 21 8.70 7.48 6.81
CA GLY A 21 9.97 8.15 6.54
C GLY A 21 9.94 8.93 5.23
N ALA A 22 11.11 9.30 4.73
CA ALA A 22 11.25 10.00 3.46
C ALA A 22 11.21 8.99 2.30
N ILE A 23 10.68 9.38 1.13
CA ILE A 23 10.57 8.47 -0.04
C ILE A 23 11.93 7.89 -0.47
N ASP A 24 13.02 8.65 -0.30
CA ASP A 24 14.39 8.22 -0.61
C ASP A 24 15.05 7.39 0.49
N ARG A 25 14.48 7.41 1.70
CA ARG A 25 14.93 6.62 2.86
C ARG A 25 13.72 6.13 3.67
N PRO A 26 12.92 5.20 3.11
CA PRO A 26 11.75 4.69 3.78
C PRO A 26 12.13 3.76 4.94
N GLU A 27 11.25 3.68 5.92
CA GLU A 27 11.30 2.75 7.04
C GLU A 27 10.02 1.92 7.05
N ALA A 28 10.15 0.60 7.23
CA ALA A 28 9.04 -0.32 7.28
C ALA A 28 9.09 -1.13 8.58
N ALA A 29 7.93 -1.35 9.20
CA ALA A 29 7.75 -2.23 10.35
C ALA A 29 6.45 -3.01 10.18
N GLU A 30 6.46 -4.28 10.60
CA GLU A 30 5.25 -5.11 10.63
C GLU A 30 4.27 -4.60 11.70
N VAL A 31 2.99 -4.59 11.36
CA VAL A 31 1.87 -4.18 12.22
C VAL A 31 0.65 -5.04 11.93
N ALA A 32 -0.35 -5.02 12.82
CA ALA A 32 -1.60 -5.73 12.56
C ALA A 32 -2.33 -5.16 11.33
N CYS A 33 -2.77 -6.04 10.42
CA CYS A 33 -3.59 -5.66 9.27
C CYS A 33 -4.87 -4.93 9.70
N GLY A 34 -5.24 -3.90 8.96
CA GLY A 34 -6.38 -3.03 9.22
C GLY A 34 -6.23 -2.16 10.47
N SER A 35 -5.07 -2.15 11.13
CA SER A 35 -4.83 -1.21 12.23
C SER A 35 -4.66 0.23 11.71
N ALA A 36 -4.85 1.20 12.62
CA ALA A 36 -4.58 2.62 12.35
C ALA A 36 -3.16 2.90 11.80
N GLU A 37 -2.22 2.00 12.08
CA GLU A 37 -0.82 2.09 11.66
C GLU A 37 -0.53 1.39 10.33
N SER A 38 -1.37 0.45 9.90
CA SER A 38 -1.15 -0.30 8.67
C SER A 38 -1.56 0.53 7.46
N ASN A 39 -0.60 0.75 6.57
CA ASN A 39 -0.84 1.41 5.29
C ASN A 39 -0.60 0.54 4.08
N TYR A 40 0.19 -0.53 4.22
CA TYR A 40 0.46 -1.46 3.13
C TYR A 40 0.35 -2.91 3.56
N LYS A 41 0.10 -3.80 2.59
CA LYS A 41 0.13 -5.25 2.74
C LYS A 41 1.11 -5.84 1.73
N VAL A 42 1.92 -6.79 2.17
CA VAL A 42 2.88 -7.50 1.33
C VAL A 42 2.17 -8.48 0.41
N VAL A 43 2.46 -8.38 -0.88
CA VAL A 43 1.83 -9.21 -1.92
C VAL A 43 2.84 -10.07 -2.68
N ALA A 44 4.10 -9.66 -2.71
CA ALA A 44 5.21 -10.44 -3.22
C ALA A 44 6.53 -9.98 -2.61
N THR A 45 7.52 -10.86 -2.59
CA THR A 45 8.90 -10.53 -2.23
C THR A 45 9.82 -11.04 -3.33
N VAL A 46 10.74 -10.19 -3.78
CA VAL A 46 11.66 -10.47 -4.88
C VAL A 46 13.10 -10.19 -4.45
N THR A 47 14.03 -10.97 -4.99
CA THR A 47 15.47 -10.71 -4.87
C THR A 47 15.91 -9.92 -6.10
N GLY A 48 16.28 -8.65 -5.91
CA GLY A 48 16.61 -7.70 -6.97
C GLY A 48 15.87 -6.37 -6.81
N GLY A 49 15.79 -5.62 -7.91
CA GLY A 49 15.13 -4.32 -7.95
C GLY A 49 13.61 -4.41 -8.05
N ALA A 50 12.97 -3.24 -7.94
CA ALA A 50 11.51 -3.08 -7.95
C ALA A 50 10.86 -3.43 -9.30
N GLU A 51 11.62 -3.43 -10.39
CA GLU A 51 11.18 -3.87 -11.71
C GLU A 51 10.74 -5.34 -11.76
N LEU A 52 11.12 -6.13 -10.76
CA LEU A 52 10.72 -7.53 -10.63
C LEU A 52 9.38 -7.70 -9.90
N CYS A 53 8.82 -6.64 -9.31
CA CYS A 53 7.49 -6.68 -8.72
C CYS A 53 6.40 -6.84 -9.78
N PRO A 54 5.24 -7.42 -9.42
CA PRO A 54 4.07 -7.37 -10.29
C PRO A 54 3.77 -5.91 -10.70
N PRO A 55 3.45 -5.63 -11.97
CA PRO A 55 3.29 -4.27 -12.47
C PRO A 55 2.07 -3.54 -11.89
N ASP A 56 1.19 -4.23 -11.17
CA ASP A 56 -0.04 -3.69 -10.60
C ASP A 56 0.07 -3.45 -9.08
N VAL A 57 1.26 -3.52 -8.47
CA VAL A 57 1.44 -3.16 -7.05
C VAL A 57 1.40 -1.66 -6.84
N ASP A 58 0.90 -1.22 -5.68
CA ASP A 58 0.78 0.21 -5.37
C ASP A 58 2.13 0.84 -4.97
N SER A 59 3.01 0.06 -4.35
CA SER A 59 4.32 0.52 -3.90
C SER A 59 5.31 -0.63 -3.71
N PHE A 60 6.57 -0.27 -3.44
CA PHE A 60 7.62 -1.21 -3.12
C PHE A 60 8.55 -0.67 -2.05
N TYR A 61 9.09 -1.56 -1.23
CA TYR A 61 10.11 -1.27 -0.24
C TYR A 61 11.35 -2.10 -0.56
N SER A 62 12.42 -1.43 -0.98
CA SER A 62 13.70 -2.09 -1.26
C SER A 62 14.70 -1.82 -0.15
N GLN A 63 15.32 -2.89 0.34
CA GLN A 63 16.42 -2.79 1.28
C GLN A 63 17.64 -3.53 0.70
N ARG A 64 18.80 -2.87 0.72
CA ARG A 64 20.06 -3.53 0.44
C ARG A 64 20.44 -4.38 1.64
N GLY A 65 20.64 -5.66 1.41
CA GLY A 65 21.25 -6.59 2.35
C GLY A 65 22.77 -6.44 2.38
N GLY A 66 23.45 -7.50 2.83
CA GLY A 66 24.92 -7.58 2.94
C GLY A 66 25.65 -7.54 1.59
N LEU A 67 26.25 -8.66 1.17
CA LEU A 67 27.17 -8.80 0.03
C LEU A 67 26.50 -8.59 -1.37
N ALA A 68 25.86 -7.44 -1.58
CA ALA A 68 25.21 -6.97 -2.81
C ALA A 68 23.79 -7.49 -3.13
N ASP A 69 23.19 -8.33 -2.28
CA ASP A 69 21.80 -8.76 -2.48
C ASP A 69 20.81 -7.65 -2.07
N GLN A 70 19.94 -7.25 -2.99
CA GLN A 70 18.81 -6.36 -2.73
C GLN A 70 17.55 -7.21 -2.54
N THR A 71 16.83 -6.98 -1.46
CA THR A 71 15.48 -7.56 -1.29
C THR A 71 14.47 -6.45 -1.50
N THR A 72 13.47 -6.72 -2.34
CA THR A 72 12.37 -5.80 -2.58
C THR A 72 11.07 -6.46 -2.19
N VAL A 73 10.30 -5.76 -1.36
CA VAL A 73 8.95 -6.15 -0.95
C VAL A 73 7.97 -5.34 -1.78
N CYS A 74 7.13 -6.05 -2.51
CA CYS A 74 6.09 -5.49 -3.35
C CYS A 74 4.80 -5.41 -2.51
N MET A 75 4.13 -4.26 -2.55
CA MET A 75 3.08 -3.96 -1.58
C MET A 75 1.88 -3.31 -2.25
N ASP A 76 0.70 -3.68 -1.78
CA ASP A 76 -0.53 -2.94 -2.05
C ASP A 76 -0.91 -2.11 -0.84
N ILE A 77 -1.73 -1.09 -1.04
CA ILE A 77 -2.38 -0.37 0.05
C ILE A 77 -3.26 -1.36 0.82
N ASP A 78 -3.20 -1.32 2.16
CA ASP A 78 -4.02 -2.17 3.03
C ASP A 78 -5.47 -1.64 3.10
N TRP A 79 -6.23 -1.80 2.01
CA TRP A 79 -7.59 -1.31 1.93
C TRP A 79 -8.53 -2.06 2.88
N VAL A 80 -9.23 -1.31 3.74
CA VAL A 80 -10.28 -1.82 4.62
C VAL A 80 -11.61 -1.17 4.25
N LEU A 81 -12.64 -1.98 4.04
CA LEU A 81 -13.97 -1.51 3.67
C LEU A 81 -14.52 -0.51 4.69
N GLY A 82 -14.95 0.64 4.22
CA GLY A 82 -15.51 1.72 5.05
C GLY A 82 -14.47 2.65 5.67
N GLU A 83 -13.18 2.30 5.64
CA GLU A 83 -12.10 3.12 6.17
C GLU A 83 -11.44 3.99 5.09
N CYS A 84 -10.64 4.97 5.54
CA CYS A 84 -10.03 5.95 4.67
C CYS A 84 -8.50 5.87 4.64
N MET A 85 -7.97 6.04 3.44
CA MET A 85 -6.56 6.27 3.18
C MET A 85 -6.40 7.68 2.61
N SER A 86 -5.35 8.38 3.03
CA SER A 86 -4.83 9.52 2.26
C SER A 86 -3.85 8.95 1.24
N VAL A 87 -4.13 9.16 -0.04
CA VAL A 87 -3.30 8.66 -1.15
C VAL A 87 -2.89 9.85 -2.01
N ASP A 88 -1.62 10.22 -1.90
CA ASP A 88 -1.05 11.32 -2.69
C ASP A 88 -0.96 10.93 -4.17
N PRO A 89 -1.70 11.59 -5.07
CA PRO A 89 -1.69 11.25 -6.49
C PRO A 89 -0.33 11.50 -7.16
N ASP A 90 0.52 12.33 -6.55
CA ASP A 90 1.87 12.61 -7.05
C ASP A 90 2.93 11.67 -6.43
N HIS A 91 2.53 10.73 -5.57
CA HIS A 91 3.41 9.78 -4.88
C HIS A 91 4.59 10.43 -4.14
N ARG A 92 4.43 11.66 -3.63
CA ARG A 92 5.48 12.38 -2.88
C ARG A 92 5.50 11.96 -1.41
N THR A 93 4.44 11.31 -0.95
CA THR A 93 4.28 10.79 0.40
C THR A 93 3.74 9.37 0.36
N HIS A 94 4.05 8.58 1.38
CA HIS A 94 3.45 7.27 1.56
C HIS A 94 1.95 7.40 1.83
N SER A 95 1.17 6.45 1.32
CA SER A 95 -0.24 6.33 1.68
C SER A 95 -0.34 6.13 3.19
N VAL A 96 -1.34 6.73 3.83
CA VAL A 96 -1.54 6.61 5.28
C VAL A 96 -3.02 6.43 5.60
N ARG A 97 -3.30 5.59 6.60
CA ARG A 97 -4.65 5.44 7.11
C ARG A 97 -5.03 6.64 7.95
N VAL A 98 -6.25 7.13 7.76
CA VAL A 98 -6.73 8.38 8.36
C VAL A 98 -8.20 8.29 8.72
N ASP A 99 -8.62 9.14 9.66
CA ASP A 99 -10.04 9.32 9.93
C ASP A 99 -10.72 9.95 8.69
N CYS A 100 -11.76 9.30 8.19
CA CYS A 100 -12.59 9.80 7.10
C CYS A 100 -13.19 11.19 7.39
N ALA A 101 -13.35 11.59 8.66
CA ALA A 101 -13.84 12.89 9.07
C ALA A 101 -12.75 13.97 9.18
N ASP A 102 -11.46 13.61 9.17
CA ASP A 102 -10.37 14.56 9.34
C ASP A 102 -10.14 15.39 8.07
N ARG A 103 -10.79 16.55 7.98
CA ARG A 103 -10.69 17.46 6.84
C ARG A 103 -9.35 18.18 6.73
N THR A 104 -8.46 18.03 7.70
CA THR A 104 -7.11 18.63 7.64
C THR A 104 -6.18 17.83 6.73
N VAL A 105 -6.49 16.56 6.49
CA VAL A 105 -5.69 15.68 5.62
C VAL A 105 -6.20 15.74 4.18
N PRO A 106 -5.32 16.01 3.19
CA PRO A 106 -5.69 16.01 1.78
C PRO A 106 -5.86 14.60 1.21
N PHE A 107 -6.42 14.51 0.00
CA PHE A 107 -6.48 13.29 -0.82
C PHE A 107 -7.07 12.07 -0.10
N ARG A 108 -8.05 12.31 0.77
CA ARG A 108 -8.74 11.25 1.51
C ARG A 108 -9.65 10.47 0.58
N GLN A 109 -9.52 9.16 0.63
CA GLN A 109 -10.28 8.22 -0.15
C GLN A 109 -10.83 7.13 0.75
N ARG A 110 -12.13 6.86 0.66
CA ARG A 110 -12.78 5.77 1.39
C ARG A 110 -12.91 4.56 0.49
N ALA A 111 -12.50 3.38 0.95
CA ALA A 111 -12.81 2.13 0.25
C ALA A 111 -14.30 1.78 0.42
N THR A 112 -15.02 1.72 -0.69
CA THR A 112 -16.47 1.49 -0.70
C THR A 112 -16.82 0.04 -1.03
N GLN A 113 -15.98 -0.62 -1.82
CA GLN A 113 -16.19 -2.00 -2.25
C GLN A 113 -14.87 -2.63 -2.72
N ILE A 114 -14.74 -3.95 -2.56
CA ILE A 114 -13.67 -4.73 -3.17
C ILE A 114 -14.34 -5.75 -4.10
N LEU A 115 -14.08 -5.63 -5.40
CA LEU A 115 -14.60 -6.51 -6.44
C LEU A 115 -13.57 -7.60 -6.72
N THR A 116 -13.94 -8.86 -6.56
CA THR A 116 -13.12 -10.01 -6.95
C THR A 116 -13.42 -10.41 -8.40
N ASP A 117 -12.46 -11.01 -9.09
CA ASP A 117 -12.53 -11.42 -10.50
C ASP A 117 -12.85 -10.28 -11.49
N VAL A 118 -12.60 -9.05 -11.07
CA VAL A 118 -12.87 -7.82 -11.82
C VAL A 118 -11.69 -6.89 -11.64
N ALA A 119 -10.94 -6.61 -12.71
CA ALA A 119 -9.85 -5.63 -12.70
C ALA A 119 -10.19 -4.41 -13.58
N ARG A 120 -11.35 -3.79 -13.33
CA ARG A 120 -11.80 -2.58 -14.03
C ARG A 120 -12.43 -1.59 -13.06
N VAL A 121 -12.04 -0.32 -13.15
CA VAL A 121 -12.57 0.77 -12.31
C VAL A 121 -13.97 1.24 -12.74
N ASP A 122 -14.36 0.94 -13.98
CA ASP A 122 -15.68 1.29 -14.53
C ASP A 122 -16.86 0.56 -13.85
N GLN A 123 -16.57 -0.50 -13.09
CA GLN A 123 -17.53 -1.23 -12.28
C GLN A 123 -17.75 -0.58 -10.90
N CYS A 124 -16.94 0.41 -10.52
CA CYS A 124 -17.12 1.14 -9.27
C CYS A 124 -18.23 2.18 -9.42
N ALA A 125 -19.13 2.26 -8.43
CA ALA A 125 -20.26 3.20 -8.46
C ALA A 125 -19.82 4.67 -8.56
N SER A 126 -18.66 5.01 -7.98
CA SER A 126 -18.03 6.34 -8.08
C SER A 126 -17.30 6.57 -9.41
N GLY A 127 -17.04 5.52 -10.18
CA GLY A 127 -16.11 5.51 -11.32
C GLY A 127 -14.63 5.61 -10.92
N LEU A 128 -14.32 5.54 -9.62
CA LEU A 128 -12.97 5.67 -9.07
C LEU A 128 -12.57 4.38 -8.35
N GLY A 129 -11.31 3.98 -8.50
CA GLY A 129 -10.77 2.78 -7.86
C GLY A 129 -9.35 2.47 -8.28
N TYR A 130 -8.84 1.38 -7.71
CA TYR A 130 -7.53 0.79 -7.99
C TYR A 130 -7.76 -0.59 -8.57
N ALA A 131 -7.36 -0.80 -9.83
CA ALA A 131 -7.54 -2.07 -10.54
C ALA A 131 -6.23 -2.87 -10.55
N TYR A 132 -6.25 -4.03 -9.90
CA TYR A 132 -5.12 -4.93 -9.75
C TYR A 132 -5.22 -6.02 -10.83
N THR A 133 -4.66 -5.71 -12.00
CA THR A 133 -4.85 -6.50 -13.23
C THR A 133 -4.16 -7.86 -13.23
N GLN A 134 -3.08 -8.05 -12.48
CA GLN A 134 -2.41 -9.36 -12.37
C GLN A 134 -3.19 -10.28 -11.42
N ARG A 135 -3.83 -9.71 -10.41
CA ARG A 135 -4.52 -10.44 -9.33
C ARG A 135 -6.04 -10.44 -9.47
N GLN A 136 -6.55 -9.83 -10.53
CA GLN A 136 -7.95 -9.84 -10.95
C GLN A 136 -8.91 -9.31 -9.86
N PHE A 137 -8.58 -8.18 -9.24
CA PHE A 137 -9.51 -7.51 -8.32
C PHE A 137 -9.46 -5.98 -8.46
N THR A 138 -10.50 -5.30 -8.00
CA THR A 138 -10.59 -3.84 -8.00
C THR A 138 -11.01 -3.38 -6.61
N VAL A 139 -10.30 -2.40 -6.05
CA VAL A 139 -10.77 -1.66 -4.88
C VAL A 139 -11.46 -0.39 -5.35
N CYS A 140 -12.77 -0.31 -5.14
CA CYS A 140 -13.55 0.88 -5.42
C CYS A 140 -13.42 1.89 -4.29
N VAL A 141 -13.21 3.15 -4.67
CA VAL A 141 -13.03 4.24 -3.70
C VAL A 141 -13.92 5.42 -4.03
N GLU A 142 -14.11 6.30 -3.06
CA GLU A 142 -14.65 7.64 -3.30
C GLU A 142 -13.75 8.69 -2.67
N ASN A 143 -13.62 9.85 -3.33
CA ASN A 143 -12.89 10.98 -2.78
C ASN A 143 -13.74 11.69 -1.73
N LEU A 144 -13.16 11.93 -0.55
CA LEU A 144 -13.78 12.72 0.49
C LEU A 144 -13.33 14.17 0.41
N ARG A 145 -14.28 15.10 0.52
CA ARG A 145 -14.05 16.55 0.56
C ARG A 145 -13.89 17.06 1.99
#